data_AF-A0A2W4TSE9-F1
#
_entry.id   AF-A0A2W4TSE9-F1
#
_cell.length_a   1.000
_cell.length_b   1.000
_cell.length_c   1.000
_cell.angle_alpha   90.00
_cell.angle_beta   90.00
_cell.angle_gamma   90.00
#
_symmetry.space_group_name_H-M   'P 1'
#
loop_
_entity.id
_entity.type
_entity.pdbx_description
1 polymer ?
#
loop_
_entity_poly.entity_id
_entity_poly.type
_entity_poly.pdbx_seq_one_letter_code
_entity_poly.pdbx_strand_id
1 'polypeptide(L)'
;MANTLKKGAAQLKGLAGTAEEKEPAEVRKGKGADAKATVLIGAHFPRAVRRSLAQLQADPRNDGKKINDLLAEALNDLFAKYNVPQTAHLDKERHA
;
A
#
# COMPACT_ATOMS: atom_id res chain seq x y z
N MET A 1 13.04 -55.36 7.83
CA MET A 1 11.80 -54.59 7.60
C MET A 1 12.18 -53.28 6.90
N ALA A 2 11.99 -53.18 5.60
CA ALA A 2 12.44 -52.03 4.80
C ALA A 2 11.43 -51.73 3.69
N ASN A 3 10.34 -51.01 4.00
CA ASN A 3 9.50 -50.46 2.92
C ASN A 3 8.51 -49.37 3.40
N THR A 4 9.00 -48.24 3.92
CA THR A 4 8.14 -47.08 4.24
C THR A 4 8.55 -45.77 3.57
N LEU A 5 9.74 -45.70 2.95
CA LEU A 5 10.21 -44.49 2.26
C LEU A 5 9.61 -44.31 0.85
N LYS A 6 9.13 -45.39 0.21
CA LYS A 6 8.57 -45.33 -1.15
C LYS A 6 7.13 -44.80 -1.22
N LYS A 7 6.38 -44.84 -0.11
CA LYS A 7 4.98 -44.36 -0.06
C LYS A 7 4.87 -42.83 0.07
N GLY A 8 5.84 -42.17 0.71
CA GLY A 8 5.83 -40.71 0.88
C GLY A 8 6.05 -39.93 -0.42
N ALA A 9 6.92 -40.43 -1.31
CA ALA A 9 7.22 -39.78 -2.59
C ALA A 9 6.03 -39.81 -3.58
N ALA A 10 5.14 -40.79 -3.48
CA ALA A 10 3.96 -40.89 -4.33
C ALA A 10 2.85 -39.90 -3.92
N GLN A 11 2.71 -39.59 -2.62
CA GLN A 11 1.73 -38.61 -2.14
C GLN A 11 2.12 -37.16 -2.48
N LEU A 12 3.41 -36.83 -2.52
CA LEU A 12 3.88 -35.48 -2.86
C LEU A 12 3.72 -35.14 -4.35
N LYS A 13 3.62 -36.15 -5.22
CA LYS A 13 3.40 -35.95 -6.66
C LYS A 13 1.93 -35.67 -7.00
N GLY A 14 0.99 -36.00 -6.10
CA GLY A 14 -0.45 -35.72 -6.26
C GLY A 14 -0.89 -34.35 -5.75
N LEU A 15 -0.08 -33.69 -4.90
CA LEU A 15 -0.32 -32.30 -4.44
C LEU A 15 0.33 -31.25 -5.36
N ALA A 16 1.13 -31.70 -6.35
CA ALA A 16 1.87 -30.86 -7.29
C ALA A 16 1.32 -31.03 -8.71
N GLY A 17 0.09 -30.55 -8.93
CA GLY A 17 -0.55 -30.43 -10.24
C GLY A 17 -1.98 -29.97 -10.00
N THR A 18 -2.45 -28.82 -10.46
CA THR A 18 -2.19 -28.15 -11.74
C THR A 18 -2.19 -26.64 -11.52
N ALA A 19 -1.05 -25.98 -11.72
CA ALA A 19 -1.06 -24.57 -12.09
C ALA A 19 -1.36 -24.55 -13.60
N GLU A 20 -2.63 -24.33 -13.95
CA GLU A 20 -2.97 -23.82 -15.27
C GLU A 20 -2.12 -22.56 -15.49
N GLU A 21 -1.28 -22.57 -16.52
CA GLU A 21 -0.77 -21.36 -17.14
C GLU A 21 -1.96 -20.56 -17.63
N LYS A 22 -2.49 -19.69 -16.76
CA LYS A 22 -3.28 -18.57 -17.21
C LYS A 22 -2.38 -17.70 -18.08
N GLU A 23 -2.78 -17.61 -19.35
CA GLU A 23 -2.34 -16.61 -20.31
C GLU A 23 -2.05 -15.27 -19.62
N PRO A 24 -1.00 -14.53 -20.03
CA PRO A 24 -0.60 -13.31 -19.37
C PRO A 24 -1.80 -12.37 -19.32
N ALA A 25 -2.37 -12.21 -18.12
CA ALA A 25 -3.48 -11.32 -17.89
C ALA A 25 -3.11 -9.97 -18.49
N GLU A 26 -3.86 -9.55 -19.51
CA GLU A 26 -3.71 -8.24 -20.11
C GLU A 26 -3.55 -7.24 -18.98
N VAL A 27 -2.39 -6.57 -18.97
CA VAL A 27 -2.12 -5.47 -18.06
C VAL A 27 -3.26 -4.49 -18.26
N ARG A 28 -4.23 -4.51 -17.34
CA ARG A 28 -5.29 -3.52 -17.30
C ARG A 28 -4.55 -2.20 -17.23
N LYS A 29 -4.47 -1.49 -18.36
CA LYS A 29 -3.98 -0.12 -18.39
C LYS A 29 -4.91 0.63 -17.46
N GLY A 30 -4.47 0.77 -16.21
CA GLY A 30 -5.13 1.61 -15.24
C GLY A 30 -5.29 2.95 -15.94
N LYS A 31 -6.55 3.37 -16.05
CA LYS A 31 -6.94 4.68 -16.57
C LYS A 31 -5.92 5.67 -16.04
N GLY A 32 -5.10 6.23 -16.94
CA GLY A 32 -4.03 7.15 -16.57
C GLY A 32 -4.68 8.35 -15.91
N ALA A 33 -4.78 8.33 -14.59
CA ALA A 33 -5.00 9.54 -13.82
C ALA A 33 -3.79 10.42 -14.15
N ASP A 34 -4.06 11.62 -14.66
CA ASP A 34 -3.06 12.63 -15.01
C ASP A 34 -1.99 12.71 -13.92
N ALA A 35 -0.87 12.01 -14.12
CA ALA A 35 0.25 11.94 -13.19
C ALA A 35 1.07 13.25 -13.20
N LYS A 36 0.48 14.36 -13.66
CA LYS A 36 1.21 15.53 -14.16
C LYS A 36 1.32 16.71 -13.19
N ALA A 37 0.90 16.59 -11.93
CA ALA A 37 1.00 17.70 -10.98
C ALA A 37 1.43 17.29 -9.56
N THR A 38 2.13 16.17 -9.38
CA THR A 38 2.65 15.78 -8.06
C THR A 38 4.17 15.56 -8.09
N VAL A 39 4.87 16.04 -7.06
CA VAL A 39 6.31 15.87 -6.89
C VAL A 39 6.56 14.93 -5.69
N LEU A 40 7.55 14.04 -5.82
CA LEU A 40 7.98 13.18 -4.71
C LEU A 40 8.82 13.99 -3.72
N ILE A 41 8.36 14.11 -2.49
CA ILE A 41 9.13 14.70 -1.38
C ILE A 41 9.52 13.56 -0.43
N GLY A 42 10.81 13.20 -0.42
CA GLY A 42 11.35 12.12 0.40
C GLY A 42 12.32 12.63 1.46
N ALA A 43 12.29 12.02 2.65
CA ALA A 43 13.25 12.26 3.71
C ALA A 43 13.54 10.96 4.49
N HIS A 44 14.70 10.89 5.13
CA HIS A 44 15.08 9.76 5.97
C HIS A 44 14.49 9.93 7.36
N PHE A 45 13.70 8.95 7.79
CA PHE A 45 13.11 8.93 9.13
C PHE A 45 13.51 7.66 9.89
N PRO A 46 13.56 7.72 11.23
CA PRO A 46 13.70 6.52 12.06
C PRO A 46 12.58 5.52 11.79
N ARG A 47 12.88 4.22 11.92
CA ARG A 47 11.90 3.13 11.71
C ARG A 47 10.66 3.25 12.61
N ALA A 48 10.77 3.91 13.76
CA ALA A 48 9.66 4.18 14.65
C ALA A 48 8.56 5.02 13.99
N VAL A 49 8.92 6.00 13.15
CA VAL A 49 7.96 6.87 12.45
C VAL A 49 7.03 6.05 11.56
N ARG A 50 7.56 5.04 10.86
CA ARG A 50 6.73 4.13 10.06
C ARG A 50 5.67 3.40 10.90
N ARG A 51 6.01 3.00 12.13
CA ARG A 51 5.05 2.34 13.04
C ARG A 51 3.95 3.31 13.47
N SER A 52 4.32 4.54 13.81
CA SER A 52 3.35 5.59 14.17
C SER A 52 2.41 5.94 13.01
N LEU A 53 2.93 6.03 11.77
CA LEU A 53 2.09 6.23 10.58
C LEU A 53 1.10 5.06 10.38
N ALA A 54 1.54 3.82 10.59
CA ALA A 54 0.64 2.66 10.51
C ALA A 54 -0.46 2.68 11.59
N GLN A 55 -0.13 3.14 12.81
CA GLN A 55 -1.11 3.32 13.88
C GLN A 55 -2.13 4.40 13.53
N LEU A 56 -1.70 5.53 12.93
CA LEU A 56 -2.60 6.59 12.48
C LEU A 56 -3.60 6.13 11.41
N GLN A 57 -3.17 5.26 10.49
CA GLN A 57 -4.06 4.68 9.49
C GLN A 57 -5.04 3.65 10.07
N ALA A 58 -4.65 2.97 11.15
CA ALA A 58 -5.49 1.99 11.82
C ALA A 58 -6.50 2.61 12.80
N ASP A 59 -6.36 3.90 13.11
CA ASP A 59 -7.31 4.61 13.98
C ASP A 59 -8.68 4.70 13.29
N PRO A 60 -9.78 4.26 13.94
CA PRO A 60 -11.13 4.36 13.40
C PRO A 60 -11.54 5.78 12.96
N ARG A 61 -10.93 6.82 13.53
CA ARG A 61 -11.17 8.23 13.13
C ARG A 61 -10.63 8.58 11.75
N ASN A 62 -9.69 7.79 11.26
CA ASN A 62 -9.05 7.96 9.96
C ASN A 62 -9.46 6.85 8.98
N ASP A 63 -10.50 6.08 9.30
CA ASP A 63 -10.99 5.04 8.41
C ASP A 63 -11.37 5.64 7.04
N GLY A 64 -10.95 4.96 5.98
CA GLY A 64 -11.10 5.43 4.60
C GLY A 64 -10.18 6.60 4.17
N LYS A 65 -9.45 7.27 5.07
CA LYS A 65 -8.48 8.32 4.67
C LYS A 65 -7.20 7.69 4.14
N LYS A 66 -6.64 8.26 3.06
CA LYS A 66 -5.33 7.84 2.57
C LYS A 66 -4.24 8.47 3.44
N ILE A 67 -3.09 7.80 3.54
CA ILE A 67 -1.92 8.36 4.22
C ILE A 67 -1.50 9.71 3.64
N ASN A 68 -1.68 9.88 2.33
CA ASN A 68 -1.35 11.14 1.65
C ASN A 68 -2.22 12.30 2.16
N ASP A 69 -3.50 12.06 2.47
CA ASP A 69 -4.40 13.09 3.01
C ASP A 69 -4.00 13.46 4.44
N LEU A 70 -3.66 12.46 5.27
CA LEU A 70 -3.17 12.69 6.63
C LEU A 70 -1.84 13.46 6.64
N LEU A 71 -0.95 13.15 5.70
CA LEU A 71 0.31 13.87 5.54
C LEU A 71 0.07 15.29 5.01
N ALA A 72 -0.87 15.49 4.10
CA ALA A 72 -1.24 16.83 3.62
C ALA A 72 -1.81 17.70 4.75
N GLU A 73 -2.63 17.13 5.64
CA GLU A 73 -3.11 17.81 6.85
C GLU A 73 -1.94 18.24 7.75
N ALA A 74 -1.05 17.31 8.08
CA ALA A 74 0.12 17.60 8.91
C ALA A 74 1.07 18.65 8.28
N LEU A 75 1.21 18.63 6.95
CA LEU A 75 2.00 19.63 6.23
C LEU A 75 1.35 21.01 6.26
N ASN A 76 0.03 21.10 6.09
CA ASN A 76 -0.68 22.38 6.18
C ASN A 76 -0.63 22.98 7.60
N ASP A 77 -0.72 22.15 8.63
CA ASP A 77 -0.52 22.59 10.02
C ASP A 77 0.90 23.15 10.24
N LEU A 78 1.90 22.49 9.66
CA LEU A 78 3.28 22.96 9.66
C LEU A 78 3.41 24.29 8.91
N PHE A 79 2.79 24.40 7.74
CA PHE A 79 2.80 25.62 6.93
C PHE A 79 2.15 26.81 7.64
N ALA A 80 1.01 26.57 8.28
CA ALA A 80 0.32 27.55 9.12
C ALA A 80 1.23 28.04 10.25
N LYS A 81 1.91 27.11 10.94
CA LYS A 81 2.82 27.43 12.05
C LYS A 81 3.97 28.36 11.64
N TYR A 82 4.46 28.24 10.41
CA TYR A 82 5.55 29.06 9.88
C TYR A 82 5.07 30.21 8.98
N ASN A 83 3.77 30.49 8.94
CA ASN A 83 3.16 31.54 8.10
C ASN A 83 3.50 31.41 6.60
N VAL A 84 3.60 30.18 6.09
CA VAL A 84 3.74 29.91 4.65
C VAL A 84 2.40 29.42 4.08
N PRO A 85 2.15 29.60 2.77
CA PRO A 85 0.91 29.18 2.15
C PRO A 85 0.62 27.68 2.35
N GLN A 86 -0.62 27.35 2.70
CA GLN A 86 -1.10 25.97 2.83
C GLN A 86 -1.39 25.39 1.45
N THR A 87 -0.43 24.69 0.86
CA THR A 87 -0.49 24.19 -0.52
C THR A 87 -0.79 22.71 -0.63
N ALA A 88 -0.81 21.96 0.48
CA ALA A 88 -1.08 20.54 0.43
C ALA A 88 -2.58 20.28 0.22
N HIS A 89 -2.95 19.69 -0.91
CA HIS A 89 -4.35 19.42 -1.25
C HIS A 89 -4.88 18.18 -0.52
N LEU A 90 -6.13 18.25 -0.05
CA LEU A 90 -6.85 17.14 0.56
C LEU A 90 -7.89 16.62 -0.43
N ASP A 91 -7.83 15.34 -0.81
CA ASP A 91 -8.81 14.74 -1.73
C ASP A 91 -10.11 14.43 -0.98
N LYS A 92 -10.93 15.46 -0.72
CA LYS A 92 -12.19 15.33 0.04
C LYS A 92 -13.32 14.64 -0.73
N GLU A 93 -13.18 14.39 -2.04
CA GLU A 93 -14.29 14.00 -2.92
C GLU A 93 -14.55 12.50 -3.05
N ARG A 94 -13.85 11.61 -2.33
CA ARG A 94 -14.00 10.15 -2.50
C ARG A 94 -14.92 9.46 -1.48
N HIS A 95 -15.56 10.22 -0.59
CA HIS A 95 -16.39 9.70 0.50
C HIS A 95 -17.82 10.27 0.45
N ALA A 96 -18.47 10.15 -0.71
CA ALA A 96 -19.91 10.32 -0.88
C ALA A 96 -20.52 8.98 -1.30
#